data_AF-A0AAV4JKY5-F1
#
_entry.id   AF-A0AAV4JKY5-F1
#
_cell.length_a   1.000
_cell.length_b   1.000
_cell.length_c   1.000
_cell.angle_alpha   90.00
_cell.angle_beta   90.00
_cell.angle_gamma   90.00
#
_symmetry.space_group_name_H-M   'P 1'
#
loop_
_entity.id
_entity.type
_entity.pdbx_description
1 polymer ?
#
loop_
_entity_poly.entity_id
_entity_poly.type
_entity_poly.pdbx_seq_one_letter_code
_entity_poly.pdbx_strand_id
1 'polypeptide(L)'
;MIDLTVRLRVNWTSQGRPDDDQLSQYRGTASFRLGTGYIYGIKEPECGHPCPCSECDGNITKRHWAFKVKTAHHVVYDTEEAKKTKVDLFYDEATSRKGCKMASVRGVEVAWSDSDMDFCEMLCVTHDELLGKQIMSAWRCLDDSKVNPLYALDLTLMPSFGGDVVSALIVSHPHGQPKKITVGKLRYQDKCKDGSVIEYDAPTCPGSSGAPVFMFDPELEEKRCLWVYASVHSGGFANITPEAKRQENFFRKFIQRVKGRNTKPKPKLDQLNYGNDRFGIWRNYFYPTKIDV
;
A
#
# COMPACT_ATOMS: atom_id res chain seq x y z
N MET A 1 11.84 1.22 5.58
CA MET A 1 10.58 1.77 4.99
C MET A 1 10.60 1.75 3.46
N ILE A 2 11.56 2.44 2.83
CA ILE A 2 11.69 2.55 1.36
C ILE A 2 11.87 1.17 0.70
N ASP A 3 12.63 0.27 1.33
CA ASP A 3 12.92 -1.07 0.80
C ASP A 3 11.71 -2.01 0.76
N LEU A 4 10.68 -1.71 1.56
CA LEU A 4 9.44 -2.50 1.59
C LEU A 4 8.44 -2.06 0.51
N THR A 5 8.73 -0.98 -0.22
CA THR A 5 7.94 -0.58 -1.39
C THR A 5 8.33 -1.44 -2.59
N VAL A 6 7.32 -2.04 -3.23
CA VAL A 6 7.49 -2.99 -4.33
C VAL A 6 6.78 -2.51 -5.59
N ARG A 7 7.27 -2.94 -6.75
CA ARG A 7 6.59 -2.72 -8.04
C ARG A 7 5.68 -3.91 -8.35
N LEU A 8 4.45 -3.62 -8.76
CA LEU A 8 3.50 -4.62 -9.23
C LEU A 8 3.43 -4.65 -10.76
N ARG A 9 3.45 -5.85 -11.32
CA ARG A 9 3.21 -6.14 -12.74
C ARG A 9 2.04 -7.10 -12.85
N VAL A 10 0.85 -6.55 -13.11
CA VAL A 10 -0.38 -7.33 -13.21
C VAL A 10 -0.63 -7.64 -14.69
N ASN A 11 -0.80 -8.93 -15.02
CA ASN A 11 -0.89 -9.40 -16.41
C ASN A 11 -2.27 -9.99 -16.75
N TRP A 12 -3.26 -9.74 -15.91
CA TRP A 12 -4.59 -10.33 -16.04
C TRP A 12 -5.65 -9.41 -15.47
N THR A 13 -6.81 -9.42 -16.10
CA THR A 13 -8.01 -8.77 -15.58
C THR A 13 -9.05 -9.83 -15.31
N SER A 14 -9.47 -9.96 -14.05
CA SER A 14 -10.43 -10.98 -13.62
C SER A 14 -11.76 -10.82 -14.35
N GLN A 15 -12.42 -11.95 -14.61
CA GLN A 15 -13.80 -11.95 -15.10
C GLN A 15 -14.79 -11.35 -14.09
N GLY A 16 -14.45 -11.43 -12.80
CA GLY A 16 -15.32 -11.01 -11.69
C GLY A 16 -15.34 -9.51 -11.41
N ARG A 17 -14.55 -8.68 -12.12
CA ARG A 17 -14.61 -7.21 -11.94
C ARG A 17 -16.03 -6.69 -12.18
N PRO A 18 -16.53 -5.66 -11.47
CA PRO A 18 -17.88 -5.12 -11.67
C PRO A 18 -17.97 -4.24 -12.94
N ASP A 19 -19.19 -4.00 -13.43
CA ASP A 19 -19.41 -3.36 -14.76
C ASP A 19 -18.94 -1.90 -14.79
N ASP A 20 -19.02 -1.24 -13.65
CA ASP A 20 -18.60 0.13 -13.42
C ASP A 20 -17.08 0.28 -13.16
N ASP A 21 -16.33 -0.83 -13.08
CA ASP A 21 -14.88 -0.79 -12.98
C ASP A 21 -14.23 -0.28 -14.28
N GLN A 22 -13.19 0.54 -14.16
CA GLN A 22 -12.49 1.12 -15.32
C GLN A 22 -11.83 0.06 -16.22
N LEU A 23 -11.57 -1.13 -15.69
CA LEU A 23 -11.00 -2.28 -16.39
C LEU A 23 -12.06 -3.32 -16.77
N SER A 24 -13.37 -3.03 -16.61
CA SER A 24 -14.45 -3.97 -16.94
C SER A 24 -14.44 -4.41 -18.41
N GLN A 25 -14.02 -3.52 -19.32
CA GLN A 25 -13.85 -3.82 -20.75
C GLN A 25 -12.71 -4.83 -21.05
N TYR A 26 -11.82 -5.09 -20.09
CA TYR A 26 -10.67 -5.98 -20.24
C TYR A 26 -10.84 -7.32 -19.53
N ARG A 27 -11.99 -7.60 -18.92
CA ARG A 27 -12.28 -8.86 -18.21
C ARG A 27 -11.90 -10.10 -19.02
N GLY A 28 -11.24 -11.05 -18.37
CA GLY A 28 -10.78 -12.29 -19.00
C GLY A 28 -9.65 -12.14 -20.00
N THR A 29 -9.01 -10.98 -20.07
CA THR A 29 -7.90 -10.73 -20.99
C THR A 29 -6.58 -10.54 -20.26
N ALA A 30 -5.49 -10.83 -20.96
CA ALA A 30 -4.13 -10.55 -20.52
C ALA A 30 -3.78 -9.06 -20.69
N SER A 31 -4.53 -8.19 -20.01
CA SER A 31 -4.24 -6.75 -19.98
C SER A 31 -3.12 -6.45 -19.00
N PHE A 32 -2.02 -5.89 -19.52
CA PHE A 32 -0.84 -5.55 -18.73
C PHE A 32 -1.02 -4.18 -18.06
N ARG A 33 -0.84 -4.14 -16.75
CA ARG A 33 -0.80 -2.89 -15.98
C ARG A 33 0.24 -2.92 -14.87
N LEU A 34 0.58 -1.72 -14.42
CA LEU A 34 1.62 -1.45 -13.44
C LEU A 34 1.00 -0.80 -12.21
N GLY A 35 1.58 -1.09 -11.05
CA GLY A 35 1.21 -0.47 -9.80
C GLY A 35 2.35 -0.50 -8.79
N THR A 36 2.06 0.01 -7.61
CA THR A 36 2.94 -0.05 -6.45
C THR A 36 2.29 -0.90 -5.36
N GLY A 37 3.08 -1.52 -4.52
CA GLY A 37 2.61 -2.12 -3.28
C GLY A 37 3.59 -1.86 -2.14
N TYR A 38 3.20 -2.28 -0.94
CA TYR A 38 3.96 -2.14 0.28
C TYR A 38 3.91 -3.42 1.11
N ILE A 39 5.09 -3.94 1.49
CA ILE A 39 5.18 -5.07 2.40
C ILE A 39 4.95 -4.57 3.83
N TYR A 40 3.88 -5.04 4.47
CA TYR A 40 3.51 -4.60 5.83
C TYR A 40 3.52 -5.73 6.87
N GLY A 41 3.65 -6.99 6.42
CA GLY A 41 3.78 -8.14 7.31
C GLY A 41 4.58 -9.26 6.67
N ILE A 42 5.48 -9.85 7.43
CA ILE A 42 6.28 -11.02 7.05
C ILE A 42 6.30 -11.99 8.23
N LYS A 43 6.20 -13.28 7.92
CA LYS A 43 6.36 -14.34 8.91
C LYS A 43 7.78 -14.90 8.87
N GLU A 44 8.22 -15.43 10.01
CA GLU A 44 9.36 -16.34 10.03
C GLU A 44 9.11 -17.53 9.09
N PRO A 45 10.16 -18.12 8.52
CA PRO A 45 10.01 -19.15 7.52
C PRO A 45 9.39 -20.41 8.14
N GLU A 46 8.33 -20.89 7.51
CA GLU A 46 7.62 -22.08 7.95
C GLU A 46 8.29 -23.34 7.38
N CYS A 47 8.46 -24.36 8.23
CA CYS A 47 8.91 -25.70 7.86
C CYS A 47 7.80 -26.70 8.21
N GLY A 48 7.57 -27.70 7.37
CA GLY A 48 6.58 -28.75 7.67
C GLY A 48 5.12 -28.37 7.39
N HIS A 49 4.86 -27.20 6.79
CA HIS A 49 3.55 -26.83 6.26
C HIS A 49 3.56 -26.83 4.72
N PRO A 50 2.45 -27.22 4.07
CA PRO A 50 2.30 -27.11 2.61
C PRO A 50 2.56 -25.67 2.12
N CYS A 51 3.45 -25.49 1.13
CA CYS A 51 3.58 -24.17 0.48
C CYS A 51 2.29 -23.87 -0.31
N PRO A 52 1.66 -22.69 -0.13
CA PRO A 52 0.46 -22.33 -0.89
C PRO A 52 0.77 -21.89 -2.33
N CYS A 53 2.06 -21.82 -2.69
CA CYS A 53 2.52 -21.45 -4.00
C CYS A 53 2.23 -22.55 -5.05
N SER A 54 1.80 -22.14 -6.24
CA SER A 54 1.48 -23.08 -7.34
C SER A 54 2.66 -23.93 -7.81
N GLU A 55 3.89 -23.48 -7.58
CA GLU A 55 5.11 -24.20 -7.98
C GLU A 55 5.42 -25.41 -7.09
N CYS A 56 4.94 -25.40 -5.85
CA CYS A 56 5.13 -26.52 -4.93
C CYS A 56 3.93 -27.45 -4.88
N ASP A 57 2.75 -27.00 -5.34
CA ASP A 57 1.51 -27.80 -5.34
C ASP A 57 1.23 -28.47 -3.98
N GLY A 58 1.42 -27.69 -2.89
CA GLY A 58 1.23 -28.18 -1.52
C GLY A 58 2.35 -29.09 -0.99
N ASN A 59 3.48 -29.27 -1.69
CA ASN A 59 4.59 -30.07 -1.19
C ASN A 59 5.17 -29.47 0.11
N ILE A 60 5.14 -30.27 1.18
CA ILE A 60 5.45 -29.91 2.57
C ILE A 60 6.97 -29.72 2.81
N THR A 61 7.81 -30.18 1.87
CA THR A 61 9.25 -30.33 2.11
C THR A 61 10.08 -29.04 1.98
N LYS A 62 9.52 -27.98 1.39
CA LYS A 62 10.28 -26.75 1.14
C LYS A 62 9.99 -25.68 2.19
N ARG A 63 11.03 -25.31 2.94
CA ARG A 63 11.04 -24.11 3.78
C ARG A 63 10.71 -22.90 2.92
N HIS A 64 9.77 -22.08 3.37
CA HIS A 64 9.32 -20.92 2.62
C HIS A 64 9.01 -19.73 3.53
N TRP A 65 9.19 -18.53 2.99
CA TRP A 65 8.84 -17.27 3.62
C TRP A 65 7.52 -16.77 3.05
N ALA A 66 6.61 -16.36 3.92
CA ALA A 66 5.33 -15.78 3.55
C ALA A 66 5.26 -14.32 4.00
N PHE A 67 4.82 -13.45 3.11
CA PHE A 67 4.65 -12.03 3.41
C PHE A 67 3.44 -11.45 2.68
N LYS A 68 2.89 -10.36 3.23
CA LYS A 68 1.72 -9.70 2.69
C LYS A 68 2.10 -8.37 2.04
N VAL A 69 1.54 -8.13 0.87
CA VAL A 69 1.70 -6.88 0.11
C VAL A 69 0.36 -6.16 0.08
N LYS A 70 0.37 -4.93 0.59
CA LYS A 70 -0.74 -3.98 0.54
C LYS A 70 -0.66 -3.17 -0.75
N THR A 71 -1.75 -3.02 -1.47
CA THR A 71 -1.87 -2.23 -2.71
C THR A 71 -3.31 -1.69 -2.83
N ALA A 72 -3.59 -0.99 -3.93
CA ALA A 72 -4.92 -0.51 -4.23
C ALA A 72 -5.79 -1.62 -4.85
N HIS A 73 -7.07 -1.68 -4.48
CA HIS A 73 -8.00 -2.70 -4.96
C HIS A 73 -8.21 -2.64 -6.47
N HIS A 74 -8.27 -1.43 -7.04
CA HIS A 74 -8.36 -1.30 -8.50
C HIS A 74 -7.10 -1.83 -9.23
N VAL A 75 -5.94 -1.89 -8.56
CA VAL A 75 -4.70 -2.46 -9.13
C VAL A 75 -4.76 -3.99 -9.12
N VAL A 76 -5.08 -4.61 -7.98
CA VAL A 76 -5.30 -6.06 -7.84
C VAL A 76 -6.66 -6.28 -7.19
N TYR A 77 -7.61 -6.78 -7.97
CA TYR A 77 -9.01 -6.91 -7.59
C TYR A 77 -9.27 -8.16 -6.75
N ASP A 78 -8.79 -9.32 -7.21
CA ASP A 78 -9.06 -10.61 -6.58
C ASP A 78 -7.89 -11.60 -6.68
N THR A 79 -8.13 -12.80 -6.16
CA THR A 79 -7.17 -13.91 -6.18
C THR A 79 -6.78 -14.34 -7.59
N GLU A 80 -7.65 -14.20 -8.59
CA GLU A 80 -7.32 -14.53 -9.97
C GLU A 80 -6.24 -13.58 -10.51
N GLU A 81 -6.39 -12.29 -10.27
CA GLU A 81 -5.40 -11.28 -10.63
C GLU A 81 -4.11 -11.40 -9.81
N ALA A 82 -4.22 -11.66 -8.51
CA ALA A 82 -3.07 -11.83 -7.62
C ALA A 82 -2.16 -12.97 -8.10
N LYS A 83 -2.73 -14.13 -8.47
CA LYS A 83 -1.99 -15.28 -9.03
C LYS A 83 -1.24 -14.95 -10.33
N LYS A 84 -1.71 -13.97 -11.09
CA LYS A 84 -1.10 -13.51 -12.35
C LYS A 84 -0.24 -12.26 -12.17
N THR A 85 -0.08 -11.78 -10.94
CA THR A 85 0.74 -10.63 -10.58
C THR A 85 2.16 -11.03 -10.22
N LYS A 86 3.14 -10.30 -10.77
CA LYS A 86 4.53 -10.36 -10.33
C LYS A 86 4.85 -9.17 -9.44
N VAL A 87 5.55 -9.41 -8.35
CA VAL A 87 5.99 -8.42 -7.38
C VAL A 87 7.50 -8.30 -7.48
N ASP A 88 7.99 -7.14 -7.89
CA ASP A 88 9.41 -6.86 -8.00
C ASP A 88 9.89 -6.08 -6.78
N LEU A 89 10.81 -6.67 -6.04
CA LEU A 89 11.45 -6.11 -4.86
C LEU A 89 12.77 -5.43 -5.24
N PHE A 90 13.16 -4.40 -4.49
CA PHE A 90 14.43 -3.69 -4.64
C PHE A 90 14.68 -3.12 -6.04
N TYR A 91 13.62 -2.62 -6.69
CA TYR A 91 13.70 -1.95 -8.00
C TYR A 91 14.00 -0.44 -7.87
N ASP A 92 15.17 -0.12 -7.32
CA ASP A 92 15.54 1.26 -6.99
C ASP A 92 16.04 2.06 -8.19
N GLU A 93 16.73 1.40 -9.11
CA GLU A 93 17.34 2.01 -10.28
C GLU A 93 17.04 1.23 -11.56
N ALA A 94 17.16 1.88 -12.72
CA ALA A 94 17.00 1.21 -14.00
C ALA A 94 18.04 0.08 -14.20
N THR A 95 19.23 0.25 -13.63
CA THR A 95 20.35 -0.71 -13.62
C THR A 95 20.07 -1.93 -12.74
N SER A 96 19.16 -1.84 -11.76
CA SER A 96 18.81 -2.97 -10.87
C SER A 96 18.33 -4.21 -11.64
N ARG A 97 17.79 -4.03 -12.86
CA ARG A 97 17.41 -5.13 -13.75
C ARG A 97 18.61 -5.89 -14.33
N LYS A 98 19.73 -5.21 -14.57
CA LYS A 98 20.93 -5.79 -15.21
C LYS A 98 21.89 -6.40 -14.20
N GLY A 99 21.89 -5.89 -12.96
CA GLY A 99 22.83 -6.31 -11.91
C GLY A 99 22.31 -7.39 -10.97
N CYS A 100 21.19 -8.08 -11.29
CA CYS A 100 20.54 -9.08 -10.42
C CYS A 100 20.19 -8.58 -9.00
N LYS A 101 20.13 -7.26 -8.79
CA LYS A 101 19.74 -6.66 -7.49
C LYS A 101 18.24 -6.76 -7.23
N MET A 102 17.44 -6.78 -8.30
CA MET A 102 15.99 -6.88 -8.24
C MET A 102 15.57 -8.36 -8.17
N ALA A 103 14.75 -8.70 -7.17
CA ALA A 103 14.11 -10.00 -7.07
C ALA A 103 12.65 -9.92 -7.51
N SER A 104 12.10 -11.00 -8.08
CA SER A 104 10.70 -11.08 -8.46
C SER A 104 10.03 -12.28 -7.83
N VAL A 105 8.89 -12.07 -7.17
CA VAL A 105 8.01 -13.15 -6.67
C VAL A 105 6.65 -13.08 -7.35
N ARG A 106 5.81 -14.11 -7.14
CA ARG A 106 4.41 -14.10 -7.59
C ARG A 106 3.46 -13.93 -6.41
N GLY A 107 2.33 -13.28 -6.66
CA GLY A 107 1.19 -13.33 -5.75
C GLY A 107 0.58 -14.73 -5.71
N VAL A 108 0.03 -15.09 -4.56
CA VAL A 108 -0.60 -16.40 -4.31
C VAL A 108 -2.12 -16.25 -4.26
N GLU A 109 -2.60 -15.29 -3.47
CA GLU A 109 -4.02 -15.02 -3.28
C GLU A 109 -4.24 -13.63 -2.70
N VAL A 110 -5.49 -13.15 -2.75
CA VAL A 110 -5.93 -12.00 -1.97
C VAL A 110 -6.40 -12.51 -0.60
N ALA A 111 -5.71 -12.06 0.45
CA ALA A 111 -6.01 -12.43 1.83
C ALA A 111 -7.16 -11.57 2.39
N TRP A 112 -7.23 -10.31 1.98
CA TRP A 112 -8.26 -9.37 2.37
C TRP A 112 -8.34 -8.23 1.34
N SER A 113 -9.54 -7.72 1.06
CA SER A 113 -9.73 -6.53 0.22
C SER A 113 -10.97 -5.77 0.68
N ASP A 114 -10.98 -4.47 0.35
CA ASP A 114 -12.06 -3.54 0.61
C ASP A 114 -12.17 -2.60 -0.59
N SER A 115 -13.27 -2.70 -1.35
CA SER A 115 -13.49 -1.89 -2.54
C SER A 115 -13.78 -0.44 -2.22
N ASP A 116 -14.43 -0.16 -1.08
CA ASP A 116 -14.82 1.20 -0.69
C ASP A 116 -13.59 2.01 -0.27
N MET A 117 -12.64 1.34 0.37
CA MET A 117 -11.34 1.89 0.77
C MET A 117 -10.27 1.74 -0.32
N ASP A 118 -10.65 1.28 -1.51
CA ASP A 118 -9.77 0.98 -2.64
C ASP A 118 -8.47 0.26 -2.22
N PHE A 119 -8.62 -0.83 -1.47
CA PHE A 119 -7.53 -1.48 -0.78
C PHE A 119 -7.53 -3.01 -0.96
N CYS A 120 -6.33 -3.58 -1.15
CA CYS A 120 -6.12 -5.01 -1.30
C CYS A 120 -4.86 -5.45 -0.54
N GLU A 121 -4.96 -6.58 0.17
CA GLU A 121 -3.86 -7.34 0.77
C GLU A 121 -3.69 -8.66 0.00
N MET A 122 -2.54 -8.82 -0.67
CA MET A 122 -2.21 -10.09 -1.32
C MET A 122 -1.08 -10.82 -0.60
N LEU A 123 -1.21 -12.13 -0.51
CA LEU A 123 -0.19 -13.03 0.00
C LEU A 123 0.86 -13.32 -1.09
N CYS A 124 2.13 -13.25 -0.72
CA CYS A 124 3.27 -13.61 -1.54
C CYS A 124 4.14 -14.64 -0.81
N VAL A 125 4.83 -15.49 -1.56
CA VAL A 125 5.73 -16.51 -1.02
C VAL A 125 7.06 -16.52 -1.77
N THR A 126 8.15 -16.76 -1.04
CA THR A 126 9.47 -17.04 -1.61
C THR A 126 10.16 -18.21 -0.92
N HIS A 127 10.90 -18.99 -1.69
CA HIS A 127 11.80 -20.03 -1.18
C HIS A 127 13.26 -19.56 -1.08
N ASP A 128 13.54 -18.36 -1.57
CA ASP A 128 14.86 -17.76 -1.47
C ASP A 128 15.08 -17.25 -0.04
N GLU A 129 15.94 -17.97 0.70
CA GLU A 129 16.29 -17.67 2.08
C GLU A 129 16.99 -16.32 2.24
N LEU A 130 17.81 -15.90 1.27
CA LEU A 130 18.49 -14.60 1.32
C LEU A 130 17.48 -13.47 1.13
N LEU A 131 16.57 -13.64 0.16
CA LEU A 131 15.48 -12.69 -0.07
C LEU A 131 14.57 -12.57 1.17
N GLY A 132 14.15 -13.70 1.74
CA GLY A 132 13.31 -13.73 2.94
C GLY A 132 13.95 -13.00 4.13
N LYS A 133 15.23 -13.28 4.40
CA LYS A 133 16.01 -12.58 5.44
C LYS A 133 16.14 -11.08 5.16
N GLN A 134 16.36 -10.69 3.91
CA GLN A 134 16.47 -9.29 3.53
C GLN A 134 15.15 -8.54 3.77
N ILE A 135 14.01 -9.13 3.40
CA ILE A 135 12.68 -8.54 3.68
C ILE A 135 12.44 -8.46 5.19
N MET A 136 12.73 -9.54 5.93
CA MET A 136 12.58 -9.57 7.39
C MET A 136 13.44 -8.51 8.08
N SER A 137 14.69 -8.33 7.64
CA SER A 137 15.56 -7.28 8.17
C SER A 137 14.99 -5.89 7.89
N ALA A 138 14.55 -5.61 6.66
CA ALA A 138 13.95 -4.32 6.31
C ALA A 138 12.64 -4.04 7.09
N TRP A 139 11.88 -5.10 7.38
CA TRP A 139 10.66 -5.03 8.18
C TRP A 139 10.95 -4.81 9.67
N ARG A 140 11.93 -5.50 10.26
CA ARG A 140 12.35 -5.28 11.65
C ARG A 140 12.92 -3.88 11.85
N CYS A 141 13.70 -3.35 10.91
CA CYS A 141 14.14 -1.94 10.98
C CYS A 141 12.95 -0.95 11.00
N LEU A 142 11.82 -1.29 10.38
CA LEU A 142 10.60 -0.50 10.48
C LEU A 142 9.85 -0.74 11.80
N ASP A 143 9.83 -1.96 12.32
CA ASP A 143 9.15 -2.29 13.57
C ASP A 143 9.88 -1.69 14.78
N ASP A 144 11.21 -1.83 14.81
CA ASP A 144 12.10 -1.25 15.81
C ASP A 144 12.02 0.28 15.82
N SER A 145 11.80 0.93 14.67
CA SER A 145 11.61 2.39 14.63
C SER A 145 10.30 2.87 15.25
N LYS A 146 9.33 1.97 15.47
CA LYS A 146 8.11 2.26 16.26
C LYS A 146 8.41 2.29 17.76
N VAL A 147 9.36 1.45 18.20
CA VAL A 147 9.74 1.33 19.60
C VAL A 147 10.82 2.36 19.96
N ASN A 148 11.72 2.65 19.01
CA ASN A 148 12.83 3.57 19.19
C ASN A 148 12.90 4.59 18.05
N PRO A 149 12.38 5.83 18.26
CA PRO A 149 12.36 6.87 17.25
C PRO A 149 13.75 7.36 16.83
N LEU A 150 14.83 6.96 17.52
CA LEU A 150 16.21 7.30 17.13
C LEU A 150 16.58 6.76 15.74
N TYR A 151 15.97 5.68 15.27
CA TYR A 151 16.21 5.15 13.90
C TYR A 151 15.47 5.93 12.80
N ALA A 152 14.66 6.93 13.15
CA ALA A 152 14.08 7.88 12.19
C ALA A 152 15.07 8.98 11.78
N LEU A 153 16.36 8.89 12.13
CA LEU A 153 17.40 9.86 11.79
C LEU A 153 17.45 10.21 10.29
N ASP A 154 17.19 9.28 9.38
CA ASP A 154 17.13 9.58 7.94
C ASP A 154 15.97 10.50 7.53
N LEU A 155 14.92 10.58 8.36
CA LEU A 155 13.79 11.51 8.17
C LEU A 155 14.11 12.91 8.68
N THR A 156 15.20 13.11 9.44
CA THR A 156 15.66 14.47 9.81
C THR A 156 16.11 15.29 8.61
N LEU A 157 16.41 14.61 7.49
CA LEU A 157 16.71 15.23 6.20
C LEU A 157 15.44 15.61 5.41
N MET A 158 14.25 15.29 5.91
CA MET A 158 13.02 15.75 5.28
C MET A 158 12.98 17.28 5.33
N PRO A 159 12.66 17.95 4.21
CA PRO A 159 12.54 19.39 4.21
C PRO A 159 11.47 19.79 5.21
N SER A 160 11.87 20.50 6.27
CA SER A 160 10.91 21.17 7.14
C SER A 160 10.23 22.25 6.30
N PHE A 161 8.92 22.13 6.11
CA PHE A 161 8.16 23.10 5.34
C PHE A 161 7.92 24.43 6.09
N GLY A 162 8.49 24.59 7.29
CA GLY A 162 8.29 25.73 8.17
C GLY A 162 6.87 25.76 8.75
N GLY A 163 6.76 25.75 10.08
CA GLY A 163 5.49 25.75 10.81
C GLY A 163 4.83 24.37 10.94
N ASP A 164 3.61 24.38 11.49
CA ASP A 164 2.81 23.24 11.97
C ASP A 164 2.21 22.39 10.83
N VAL A 165 2.92 22.28 9.70
CA VAL A 165 2.41 21.65 8.47
C VAL A 165 2.80 20.18 8.43
N VAL A 166 1.81 19.30 8.56
CA VAL A 166 1.97 17.85 8.37
C VAL A 166 2.35 17.56 6.91
N SER A 167 3.39 16.76 6.71
CA SER A 167 3.89 16.38 5.39
C SER A 167 3.47 14.97 5.03
N ALA A 168 3.16 14.75 3.75
CA ALA A 168 2.91 13.44 3.17
C ALA A 168 4.13 13.01 2.34
N LEU A 169 4.68 11.84 2.66
CA LEU A 169 5.74 11.17 1.91
C LEU A 169 5.15 9.96 1.19
N ILE A 170 5.38 9.87 -0.11
CA ILE A 170 4.97 8.72 -0.91
C ILE A 170 6.20 8.11 -1.55
N VAL A 171 6.33 6.80 -1.40
CA VAL A 171 7.36 6.00 -2.07
C VAL A 171 6.66 5.15 -3.12
N SER A 172 6.96 5.34 -4.40
CA SER A 172 6.19 4.68 -5.48
C SER A 172 7.03 4.24 -6.68
N HIS A 173 6.44 3.41 -7.52
CA HIS A 173 6.95 3.05 -8.85
C HIS A 173 6.07 3.67 -9.94
N PRO A 174 6.14 4.99 -10.19
CA PRO A 174 5.24 5.66 -11.11
C PRO A 174 5.37 5.06 -12.50
N HIS A 175 4.27 4.50 -13.02
CA HIS A 175 4.25 3.78 -14.31
C HIS A 175 5.29 2.65 -14.38
N GLY A 176 5.57 1.99 -13.25
CA GLY A 176 6.53 0.90 -13.11
C GLY A 176 8.00 1.28 -13.32
N GLN A 177 8.30 2.59 -13.30
CA GLN A 177 9.66 3.13 -13.31
C GLN A 177 10.40 2.82 -11.99
N PRO A 178 11.73 3.02 -11.95
CA PRO A 178 12.50 2.86 -10.72
C PRO A 178 11.89 3.70 -9.59
N LYS A 179 12.06 3.22 -8.36
CA LYS A 179 11.45 3.79 -7.16
C LYS A 179 11.67 5.31 -7.09
N LYS A 180 10.60 6.04 -6.76
CA LYS A 180 10.61 7.49 -6.56
C LYS A 180 10.05 7.83 -5.19
N ILE A 181 10.62 8.87 -4.60
CA ILE A 181 10.17 9.45 -3.35
C ILE A 181 9.63 10.83 -3.68
N THR A 182 8.41 11.11 -3.24
CA THR A 182 7.73 12.39 -3.44
C THR A 182 7.21 12.88 -2.11
N VAL A 183 7.37 14.17 -1.86
CA VAL A 183 6.92 14.83 -0.63
C VAL A 183 5.94 15.91 -1.00
N GLY A 184 4.88 16.06 -0.21
CA GLY A 184 3.93 17.14 -0.30
C GLY A 184 3.35 17.49 1.07
N LYS A 185 2.44 18.45 1.07
CA LYS A 185 1.71 18.91 2.24
C LYS A 185 0.41 18.12 2.36
N LEU A 186 0.10 17.71 3.58
CA LEU A 186 -1.24 17.23 3.93
C LEU A 186 -2.21 18.40 3.82
N ARG A 187 -3.29 18.23 3.06
CA ARG A 187 -4.34 19.27 2.88
C ARG A 187 -5.55 19.01 3.75
N TYR A 188 -5.91 17.74 3.87
CA TYR A 188 -7.12 17.31 4.55
C TYR A 188 -6.90 15.92 5.13
N GLN A 189 -7.45 15.72 6.33
CA GLN A 189 -7.54 14.43 6.97
C GLN A 189 -8.93 14.32 7.59
N ASP A 190 -9.74 13.41 7.06
CA ASP A 190 -10.98 13.00 7.72
C ASP A 190 -10.70 11.75 8.54
N LYS A 191 -11.13 11.76 9.80
CA LYS A 191 -11.10 10.56 10.64
C LYS A 191 -12.50 9.95 10.63
N CYS A 192 -12.75 9.03 9.72
CA CYS A 192 -13.95 8.23 9.73
C CYS A 192 -13.80 7.08 10.75
N LYS A 193 -14.93 6.54 11.23
CA LYS A 193 -14.93 5.36 12.12
C LYS A 193 -14.26 4.13 11.48
N ASP A 194 -14.19 4.11 10.15
CA ASP A 194 -13.78 2.96 9.35
C ASP A 194 -12.41 3.15 8.70
N GLY A 195 -11.77 4.31 8.93
CA GLY A 195 -10.49 4.65 8.35
C GLY A 195 -10.28 6.16 8.19
N SER A 196 -9.10 6.56 7.75
CA SER A 196 -8.79 7.97 7.51
C SER A 196 -8.73 8.27 6.02
N VAL A 197 -9.50 9.24 5.53
CA VAL A 197 -9.32 9.75 4.16
C VAL A 197 -8.32 10.89 4.20
N ILE A 198 -7.28 10.79 3.37
CA ILE A 198 -6.16 11.73 3.35
C ILE A 198 -6.02 12.36 1.97
N GLU A 199 -6.01 13.70 1.93
CA GLU A 199 -5.69 14.49 0.75
C GLU A 199 -4.32 15.16 0.93
N TYR A 200 -3.49 15.13 -0.11
CA TYR A 200 -2.20 15.80 -0.14
C TYR A 200 -1.91 16.41 -1.51
N ASP A 201 -0.85 17.22 -1.61
CA ASP A 201 -0.39 17.81 -2.86
C ASP A 201 0.93 17.24 -3.41
N ALA A 202 1.41 16.15 -2.83
CA ALA A 202 2.60 15.45 -3.30
C ALA A 202 2.40 15.02 -4.78
N PRO A 203 3.41 15.23 -5.66
CA PRO A 203 3.25 14.93 -7.07
C PRO A 203 3.20 13.42 -7.32
N THR A 204 2.01 12.91 -7.60
CA THR A 204 1.77 11.49 -7.93
C THR A 204 0.98 11.36 -9.24
N CYS A 205 0.87 10.13 -9.76
CA CYS A 205 0.07 9.83 -10.95
C CYS A 205 -0.72 8.52 -10.75
N PRO A 206 -1.62 8.14 -11.68
CA PRO A 206 -2.29 6.84 -11.63
C PRO A 206 -1.33 5.65 -11.61
N GLY A 207 -0.13 5.80 -12.20
CA GLY A 207 0.92 4.79 -12.15
C GLY A 207 1.55 4.60 -10.76
N SER A 208 1.26 5.46 -9.80
CA SER A 208 1.69 5.34 -8.39
C SER A 208 0.65 4.61 -7.53
N SER A 209 -0.49 4.18 -8.07
CA SER A 209 -1.56 3.52 -7.30
C SER A 209 -1.04 2.34 -6.47
N GLY A 210 -1.51 2.25 -5.23
CA GLY A 210 -1.07 1.25 -4.24
C GLY A 210 0.19 1.64 -3.46
N ALA A 211 0.78 2.81 -3.74
CA ALA A 211 1.96 3.28 -3.02
C ALA A 211 1.66 3.62 -1.55
N PRO A 212 2.54 3.29 -0.60
CA PRO A 212 2.36 3.71 0.78
C PRO A 212 2.47 5.23 0.92
N VAL A 213 1.54 5.79 1.71
CA VAL A 213 1.52 7.19 2.12
C VAL A 213 1.89 7.26 3.60
N PHE A 214 2.97 7.96 3.91
CA PHE A 214 3.43 8.21 5.27
C PHE A 214 3.17 9.66 5.64
N MET A 215 2.66 9.90 6.85
CA MET A 215 2.42 11.24 7.38
C MET A 215 3.48 11.57 8.43
N PHE A 216 4.01 12.79 8.35
CA PHE A 216 5.02 13.32 9.26
C PHE A 216 4.52 14.61 9.88
N ASP A 217 4.38 14.60 11.20
CA ASP A 217 4.04 15.77 11.99
C ASP A 217 5.31 16.27 12.69
N PRO A 218 5.82 17.47 12.32
CA PRO A 218 7.04 18.00 12.90
C PRO A 218 6.90 18.42 14.37
N GLU A 219 5.69 18.71 14.86
CA GLU A 219 5.48 19.20 16.23
C GLU A 219 5.46 18.09 17.28
N LEU A 220 5.20 16.87 16.85
CA LEU A 220 5.15 15.71 17.73
C LEU A 220 6.56 15.14 17.92
N GLU A 221 7.41 15.88 18.63
CA GLU A 221 8.82 15.54 18.89
C GLU A 221 9.01 14.11 19.45
N GLU A 222 8.03 13.59 20.20
CA GLU A 222 8.07 12.24 20.78
C GLU A 222 7.32 11.17 19.95
N LYS A 223 6.64 11.54 18.84
CA LYS A 223 5.82 10.63 18.01
C LYS A 223 5.95 10.90 16.50
N ARG A 224 7.17 11.19 16.04
CA ARG A 224 7.49 11.60 14.65
C ARG A 224 7.11 10.61 13.53
N CYS A 225 6.56 9.44 13.85
CA CYS A 225 5.99 8.50 12.88
C CYS A 225 4.57 8.11 13.30
N LEU A 226 3.58 8.89 12.88
CA LEU A 226 2.19 8.60 13.15
C LEU A 226 1.61 7.70 12.04
N TRP A 227 1.29 6.47 12.46
CA TRP A 227 0.43 5.46 11.82
C TRP A 227 1.11 4.57 10.75
N VAL A 228 1.53 3.40 11.23
CA VAL A 228 2.08 2.25 10.49
C VAL A 228 1.02 1.57 9.60
N TYR A 229 -0.20 2.08 9.58
CA TYR A 229 -1.22 1.62 8.64
C TYR A 229 -1.13 2.47 7.39
N ALA A 230 -0.01 2.36 6.67
CA ALA A 230 0.27 3.12 5.46
C ALA A 230 -0.98 3.09 4.57
N SER A 231 -1.60 4.26 4.42
CA SER A 231 -2.68 4.46 3.47
C SER A 231 -2.09 4.18 2.09
N VAL A 232 -2.89 3.63 1.18
CA VAL A 232 -2.41 3.42 -0.18
C VAL A 232 -2.85 4.59 -1.06
N HIS A 233 -1.93 5.05 -1.91
CA HIS A 233 -2.24 6.05 -2.92
C HIS A 233 -3.32 5.49 -3.84
N SER A 234 -4.45 6.19 -3.95
CA SER A 234 -5.49 5.85 -4.94
C SER A 234 -5.41 6.85 -6.09
N GLY A 235 -4.75 6.42 -7.18
CA GLY A 235 -4.80 7.12 -8.46
C GLY A 235 -6.05 6.78 -9.28
N GLY A 236 -6.93 5.94 -8.73
CA GLY A 236 -8.22 5.62 -9.33
C GLY A 236 -9.05 6.89 -9.38
N PHE A 237 -9.42 7.29 -10.60
CA PHE A 237 -10.23 8.48 -10.83
C PHE A 237 -11.38 8.61 -9.84
N ALA A 238 -11.53 9.83 -9.32
CA ALA A 238 -12.75 10.36 -8.74
C ALA A 238 -13.88 10.39 -9.80
N ASN A 239 -14.30 9.23 -10.32
CA ASN A 239 -15.66 9.06 -10.79
C ASN A 239 -16.51 8.79 -9.56
N ILE A 240 -16.64 9.85 -8.79
CA ILE A 240 -17.53 9.97 -7.67
C ILE A 240 -18.92 9.56 -8.19
N THR A 241 -19.41 8.41 -7.73
CA THR A 241 -20.79 7.95 -7.97
C THR A 241 -21.76 9.08 -7.61
N PRO A 242 -22.98 9.14 -8.17
CA PRO A 242 -23.96 10.17 -7.78
C PRO A 242 -24.18 10.29 -6.26
N GLU A 243 -24.03 9.18 -5.52
CA GLU A 243 -24.06 9.14 -4.05
C GLU A 243 -22.80 9.66 -3.39
N ALA A 244 -21.60 9.29 -3.87
CA ALA A 244 -20.37 9.92 -3.43
C ALA A 244 -20.35 11.41 -3.80
N LYS A 245 -21.06 11.84 -4.86
CA LYS A 245 -21.22 13.24 -5.28
C LYS A 245 -22.19 13.94 -4.35
N ARG A 246 -23.14 13.23 -3.76
CA ARG A 246 -23.99 13.74 -2.67
C ARG A 246 -23.17 13.95 -1.40
N GLN A 247 -22.28 13.03 -1.05
CA GLN A 247 -21.36 13.20 0.07
C GLN A 247 -20.32 14.30 -0.20
N GLU A 248 -19.72 14.37 -1.39
CA GLU A 248 -18.83 15.46 -1.82
C GLU A 248 -19.58 16.81 -1.86
N ASN A 249 -20.82 16.86 -2.35
CA ASN A 249 -21.63 18.09 -2.34
C ASN A 249 -22.07 18.47 -0.93
N PHE A 250 -22.33 17.50 -0.05
CA PHE A 250 -22.59 17.74 1.37
C PHE A 250 -21.34 18.31 2.03
N PHE A 251 -20.17 17.72 1.81
CA PHE A 251 -18.87 18.18 2.30
C PHE A 251 -18.49 19.55 1.72
N ARG A 252 -18.65 19.80 0.42
CA ARG A 252 -18.43 21.12 -0.19
C ARG A 252 -19.36 22.18 0.39
N LYS A 253 -20.65 21.88 0.58
CA LYS A 253 -21.60 22.80 1.22
C LYS A 253 -21.27 23.04 2.69
N PHE A 254 -20.77 22.02 3.39
CA PHE A 254 -20.32 22.13 4.77
C PHE A 254 -19.05 23.00 4.88
N ILE A 255 -18.02 22.74 4.06
CA ILE A 255 -16.79 23.54 3.98
C ILE A 255 -17.09 24.99 3.58
N GLN A 256 -17.99 25.23 2.62
CA GLN A 256 -18.40 26.60 2.24
C GLN A 256 -19.17 27.33 3.35
N ARG A 257 -19.87 26.61 4.23
CA ARG A 257 -20.51 27.17 5.42
C ARG A 257 -19.48 27.50 6.51
N VAL A 258 -18.46 26.65 6.70
CA VAL A 258 -17.40 26.86 7.69
C VAL A 258 -16.44 27.97 7.26
N LYS A 259 -16.15 28.12 5.96
CA LYS A 259 -15.17 29.08 5.43
C LYS A 259 -15.71 30.46 5.05
N GLY A 260 -16.92 30.84 5.45
CA GLY A 260 -17.40 32.24 5.35
C GLY A 260 -17.08 32.97 4.03
N ARG A 261 -17.66 32.51 2.90
CA ARG A 261 -17.72 33.15 1.56
C ARG A 261 -16.43 33.68 0.88
N ASN A 262 -16.34 33.26 -0.39
CA ASN A 262 -15.81 33.96 -1.58
C ASN A 262 -14.29 34.01 -1.81
N THR A 263 -13.74 32.89 -2.28
CA THR A 263 -12.95 32.88 -3.52
C THR A 263 -13.28 31.62 -4.31
N LYS A 264 -13.43 31.70 -5.63
CA LYS A 264 -13.57 30.53 -6.53
C LYS A 264 -12.17 30.12 -7.01
N PRO A 265 -11.57 29.01 -6.56
CA PRO A 265 -10.42 28.43 -7.23
C PRO A 265 -10.90 27.65 -8.46
N LYS A 266 -10.11 27.65 -9.54
CA LYS A 266 -10.26 26.69 -10.64
C LYS A 266 -10.16 25.26 -10.08
N PRO A 267 -10.95 24.28 -10.58
CA PRO A 267 -10.83 22.91 -10.12
C PRO A 267 -9.45 22.38 -10.55
N LYS A 268 -8.53 22.22 -9.59
CA LYS A 268 -7.44 21.28 -9.75
C LYS A 268 -7.99 19.90 -9.43
N LEU A 269 -7.47 18.89 -10.12
CA LEU A 269 -7.86 17.50 -9.95
C LEU A 269 -7.50 17.08 -8.51
N ASP A 270 -8.49 16.85 -7.67
CA ASP A 270 -8.29 16.48 -6.27
C ASP A 270 -7.98 14.96 -6.17
N GLN A 271 -6.97 14.59 -5.38
CA GLN A 271 -6.51 13.20 -5.18
C GLN A 271 -6.90 12.72 -3.78
N LEU A 272 -7.59 11.59 -3.66
CA LEU A 272 -8.04 11.02 -2.38
C LEU A 272 -7.30 9.71 -2.10
N ASN A 273 -6.99 9.47 -0.83
CA ASN A 273 -6.34 8.23 -0.37
C ASN A 273 -7.02 7.70 0.88
N TYR A 274 -6.99 6.39 1.07
CA TYR A 274 -7.70 5.71 2.16
C TYR A 274 -6.72 5.03 3.12
N GLY A 275 -6.88 5.32 4.40
CA GLY A 275 -6.16 4.73 5.53
C GLY A 275 -7.06 3.84 6.37
N ASN A 276 -6.48 2.82 7.00
CA ASN A 276 -7.23 1.84 7.79
C ASN A 276 -6.76 1.89 9.25
N ASP A 277 -7.69 2.05 10.21
CA ASP A 277 -7.40 2.07 11.65
C ASP A 277 -8.06 0.92 12.44
N ARG A 278 -8.64 -0.09 11.78
CA ARG A 278 -9.37 -1.17 12.48
C ARG A 278 -8.48 -2.34 12.88
N PHE A 279 -7.81 -2.29 14.04
CA PHE A 279 -7.37 -3.49 14.77
C PHE A 279 -7.40 -3.31 16.29
N GLY A 280 -8.60 -3.44 16.88
CA GLY A 280 -8.81 -3.58 18.33
C GLY A 280 -9.04 -5.01 18.83
N ILE A 281 -9.15 -6.02 17.95
CA ILE A 281 -9.61 -7.37 18.35
C ILE A 281 -8.94 -8.49 17.53
N TRP A 282 -7.61 -8.56 17.47
CA TRP A 282 -6.93 -9.75 16.91
C TRP A 282 -5.64 -10.06 17.67
N ARG A 283 -5.78 -10.50 18.93
CA ARG A 283 -4.73 -11.24 19.66
C ARG A 283 -4.96 -12.76 19.70
N ASN A 284 -6.09 -13.27 19.21
CA ASN A 284 -6.52 -14.66 19.45
C ASN A 284 -6.44 -15.63 18.24
N TYR A 285 -5.81 -15.24 17.13
CA TYR A 285 -5.55 -16.17 16.01
C TYR A 285 -4.08 -16.57 15.87
N PHE A 286 -3.27 -16.31 16.91
CA PHE A 286 -1.83 -16.56 16.90
C PHE A 286 -1.37 -17.26 18.20
N TYR A 287 -1.96 -18.40 18.53
CA TYR A 287 -1.30 -19.42 19.37
C TYR A 287 -1.84 -20.80 18.96
N PRO A 288 -0.99 -21.80 18.66
CA PRO A 288 -1.44 -23.19 18.73
C PRO A 288 -1.74 -23.54 20.18
N THR A 289 -2.87 -24.21 20.37
CA THR A 289 -3.26 -24.93 21.58
C THR A 289 -2.07 -25.68 22.18
N LYS A 290 -1.88 -25.54 23.50
CA LYS A 290 -1.02 -26.42 24.28
C LYS A 290 -1.41 -27.86 24.00
N ILE A 291 -0.42 -28.68 23.64
CA ILE A 291 -0.53 -30.13 23.70
C ILE A 291 -0.24 -30.48 25.17
N ASP A 292 -1.26 -30.99 25.86
CA ASP A 292 -1.08 -31.65 27.15
C ASP A 292 -0.28 -32.95 26.93
N VAL A 293 0.75 -33.13 27.77
CA VAL A 293 1.44 -34.41 27.99
C VAL A 293 0.91 -35.00 29.28
#